data_AF-A0A5C7UWL4-F1
#
_entry.id   AF-A0A5C7UWL4-F1
#
_cell.length_a   1.000
_cell.length_b   1.000
_cell.length_c   1.000
_cell.angle_alpha   90.00
_cell.angle_beta   90.00
_cell.angle_gamma   90.00
#
_symmetry.space_group_name_H-M   'P 1'
#
loop_
_entity.id
_entity.type
_entity.pdbx_description
1 polymer ?
#
loop_
_entity_poly.entity_id
_entity_poly.type
_entity_poly.pdbx_seq_one_letter_code
_entity_poly.pdbx_strand_id
1 'polypeptide(L)'
;MGRKSTISRLPADQRAFIEGRLAEGRCTLDELIAELRQRWPQAGQAGELPSRTAVHRYGQKLERRLSAIRASTEAAKLIQAQAGDDKDARSEALTAQVQTELFEAILALQEADDPESDPGERVAMLSAAAKNIATLTRSSVNLKQFQAKVEADARAQLLEEQRARLEAMPSKGGVTEDTKRAIREALGIL
;
A
#
# COMPACT_ATOMS: atom_id res chain seq x y z
N MET A 1 14.41 28.66 9.39
CA MET A 1 14.75 27.58 8.42
C MET A 1 15.43 26.45 9.18
N GLY A 2 14.71 25.37 9.48
CA GLY A 2 15.29 24.15 10.03
C GLY A 2 16.40 23.63 9.11
N ARG A 3 17.59 23.37 9.67
CA ARG A 3 18.78 23.07 8.85
C ARG A 3 18.64 21.66 8.29
N LYS A 4 18.50 21.55 6.95
CA LYS A 4 18.50 20.24 6.25
C LYS A 4 19.67 19.38 6.73
N SER A 5 19.40 18.09 6.96
CA SER A 5 20.41 17.10 7.36
C SER A 5 21.67 17.27 6.51
N THR A 6 22.84 17.24 7.15
CA THR A 6 24.13 17.24 6.45
C THR A 6 24.20 16.12 5.41
N ILE A 7 23.56 14.97 5.67
CA ILE A 7 23.48 13.85 4.74
C ILE A 7 22.62 14.16 3.51
N SER A 8 21.53 14.91 3.67
CA SER A 8 20.66 15.28 2.54
C SER A 8 21.34 16.23 1.54
N ARG A 9 22.44 16.88 1.95
CA ARG A 9 23.23 17.81 1.13
C ARG A 9 24.45 17.15 0.47
N LEU A 10 24.73 15.88 0.77
CA LEU A 10 25.83 15.15 0.15
C LEU A 10 25.56 14.90 -1.33
N PRO A 11 26.63 14.70 -2.13
CA PRO A 11 26.54 14.14 -3.47
C PRO A 11 25.65 12.89 -3.52
N ALA A 12 24.92 12.71 -4.61
CA ALA A 12 23.90 11.67 -4.74
C ALA A 12 24.46 10.25 -4.58
N ASP A 13 25.67 10.01 -5.07
CA ASP A 13 26.41 8.76 -4.93
C ASP A 13 26.75 8.44 -3.46
N GLN A 14 27.22 9.44 -2.71
CA GLN A 14 27.52 9.31 -1.28
C GLN A 14 26.26 9.04 -0.46
N ARG A 15 25.19 9.80 -0.72
CA ARG A 15 23.91 9.63 -0.04
C ARG A 15 23.32 8.24 -0.29
N ALA A 16 23.26 7.81 -1.55
CA ALA A 16 22.72 6.50 -1.93
C ALA A 16 23.51 5.35 -1.30
N PHE A 17 24.83 5.48 -1.20
CA PHE A 17 25.66 4.49 -0.51
C PHE A 17 25.34 4.40 0.99
N ILE A 18 25.23 5.54 1.68
CA ILE A 18 24.85 5.58 3.10
C ILE A 18 23.48 4.94 3.31
N GLU A 19 22.50 5.30 2.48
CA GLU A 19 21.14 4.74 2.53
C GLU A 19 21.14 3.22 2.32
N GLY A 20 21.90 2.71 1.36
CA GLY A 20 22.03 1.27 1.10
C GLY A 20 22.61 0.52 2.29
N ARG A 21 23.71 1.01 2.87
CA ARG A 21 24.37 0.36 4.02
C ARG A 21 23.50 0.38 5.28
N LEU A 22 22.79 1.49 5.51
CA LEU A 22 21.83 1.59 6.60
C LEU A 22 20.63 0.65 6.41
N ALA A 23 20.11 0.54 5.17
CA ALA A 23 19.00 -0.35 4.85
C ALA A 23 19.37 -1.84 4.98
N GLU A 24 20.63 -2.21 4.68
CA GLU A 24 21.16 -3.55 4.89
C GLU A 24 21.24 -3.94 6.38
N GLY A 25 21.51 -2.96 7.26
CA GLY A 25 21.56 -3.17 8.70
C GLY A 25 22.69 -4.08 9.20
N ARG A 26 23.73 -4.31 8.38
CA ARG A 26 24.82 -5.29 8.67
C ARG A 26 26.12 -4.68 9.21
N CYS A 27 26.23 -3.35 9.26
CA CYS A 27 27.42 -2.67 9.76
C CYS A 27 27.07 -1.70 10.88
N THR A 28 27.98 -1.56 11.83
CA THR A 28 27.94 -0.50 12.84
C THR A 28 28.16 0.87 12.20
N LEU A 29 27.77 1.94 12.90
CA LEU A 29 27.99 3.31 12.43
C LEU A 29 29.47 3.63 12.26
N ASP A 30 30.33 3.06 13.11
CA ASP A 30 31.77 3.31 13.08
C ASP A 30 32.41 2.62 11.86
N GLU A 31 31.99 1.39 11.54
CA GLU A 31 32.38 0.70 10.32
C GLU A 31 31.92 1.45 9.06
N LEU A 32 30.67 1.94 9.06
CA LEU A 32 30.15 2.74 7.93
C LEU A 32 30.97 4.01 7.72
N ILE A 33 31.36 4.72 8.79
CA ILE A 33 32.20 5.93 8.68
C ILE A 33 33.60 5.59 8.17
N ALA A 34 34.18 4.48 8.62
CA ALA A 34 35.47 4.01 8.11
C ALA A 34 35.39 3.71 6.61
N GLU A 35 34.32 3.04 6.18
CA GLU A 35 34.06 2.69 4.78
C GLU A 35 33.87 3.95 3.91
N LEU A 36 33.13 4.96 4.41
CA LEU A 36 32.98 6.26 3.74
C LEU A 36 34.34 6.95 3.52
N ARG A 37 35.21 6.93 4.53
CA ARG A 37 36.56 7.52 4.45
C ARG A 37 37.44 6.78 3.46
N GLN A 38 37.34 5.47 3.40
CA GLN A 38 38.09 4.65 2.44
C GLN A 38 37.62 4.88 1.00
N ARG A 39 36.30 5.01 0.80
CA ARG A 39 35.69 5.15 -0.52
C ARG A 39 35.78 6.57 -1.09
N TRP A 40 35.69 7.60 -0.24
CA TRP A 40 35.87 9.00 -0.62
C TRP A 40 36.96 9.66 0.24
N PRO A 41 38.24 9.30 0.03
CA PRO A 41 39.34 9.80 0.85
C PRO A 41 39.51 11.33 0.74
N GLN A 42 39.28 11.90 -0.44
CA GLN A 42 39.36 13.36 -0.65
C GLN A 42 38.27 14.10 0.16
N ALA A 43 37.03 13.63 0.12
CA ALA A 43 35.93 14.20 0.92
C ALA A 43 36.17 14.02 2.42
N GLY A 44 36.78 12.90 2.82
CA GLY A 44 37.18 12.65 4.21
C GLY A 44 38.25 13.62 4.69
N GLN A 45 39.26 13.91 3.87
CA GLN A 45 40.31 14.89 4.18
C GLN A 45 39.77 16.33 4.21
N ALA A 46 38.82 16.66 3.33
CA ALA A 46 38.14 17.95 3.30
C ALA A 46 37.13 18.16 4.45
N GLY A 47 36.86 17.13 5.26
CA GLY A 47 35.88 17.20 6.34
C GLY A 47 34.42 17.27 5.85
N GLU A 48 34.16 16.85 4.61
CA GLU A 48 32.85 16.91 3.97
C GLU A 48 31.98 15.68 4.29
N LEU A 49 32.60 14.61 4.82
CA LEU A 49 31.88 13.40 5.24
C LEU A 49 31.02 13.64 6.50
N PRO A 50 29.87 12.97 6.62
CA PRO A 50 28.97 13.14 7.75
C PRO A 50 29.55 12.58 9.06
N SER A 51 29.21 13.20 10.18
CA SER A 51 29.57 12.71 11.51
C SER A 51 28.72 11.50 11.92
N ARG A 52 29.19 10.73 12.91
CA ARG A 52 28.46 9.59 13.48
C ARG A 52 27.06 9.95 13.94
N THR A 53 26.92 11.07 14.64
CA THR A 53 25.62 11.55 15.12
C THR A 53 24.69 11.93 13.95
N ALA A 54 25.23 12.50 12.87
CA ALA A 54 24.43 12.81 11.68
C ALA A 54 23.92 11.53 11.00
N VAL A 55 24.78 10.52 10.85
CA VAL A 55 24.42 9.20 10.31
C VAL A 55 23.39 8.51 11.21
N HIS A 56 23.57 8.53 12.53
CA HIS A 56 22.62 7.95 13.48
C HIS A 56 21.22 8.58 13.36
N ARG A 57 21.12 9.91 13.43
CA ARG A 57 19.84 10.63 13.31
C ARG A 57 19.17 10.35 11.97
N TYR A 58 19.94 10.32 10.89
CA TYR A 58 19.43 10.01 9.56
C TYR A 58 18.95 8.56 9.46
N GLY A 59 19.74 7.61 9.96
CA GLY A 59 19.41 6.20 10.00
C GLY A 59 18.14 5.90 10.81
N GLN A 60 17.93 6.57 11.94
CA GLN A 60 16.67 6.43 12.69
C GLN A 60 15.45 6.87 11.87
N LYS A 61 15.55 7.97 11.11
CA LYS A 61 14.47 8.42 10.22
C LYS A 61 14.27 7.43 9.06
N LEU A 62 15.35 6.96 8.46
CA LEU A 62 15.32 5.98 7.38
C LEU A 62 14.71 4.65 7.82
N GLU A 63 15.10 4.13 8.99
CA GLU A 63 14.59 2.86 9.52
C GLU A 63 13.08 2.94 9.80
N ARG A 64 12.59 4.06 10.35
CA ARG A 64 11.14 4.28 10.51
C ARG A 64 10.40 4.19 9.18
N ARG A 65 10.93 4.85 8.14
CA ARG A 65 10.36 4.81 6.79
C ARG A 65 10.39 3.38 6.21
N LEU A 66 11.54 2.71 6.26
CA LEU A 66 11.72 1.36 5.72
C LEU A 66 10.89 0.31 6.46
N SER A 67 10.77 0.41 7.78
CA SER A 67 9.94 -0.50 8.59
C SER A 67 8.49 -0.46 8.14
N ALA A 68 7.94 0.73 7.93
CA ALA A 68 6.57 0.87 7.48
C ALA A 68 6.38 0.43 6.00
N ILE A 69 7.38 0.59 5.12
CA ILE A 69 7.36 0.01 3.74
C ILE A 69 7.34 -1.52 3.81
N ARG A 70 8.22 -2.12 4.63
CA ARG A 70 8.30 -3.58 4.81
C ARG A 70 6.97 -4.12 5.33
N ALA A 71 6.38 -3.49 6.35
CA ALA A 71 5.09 -3.89 6.89
C ALA A 71 3.97 -3.86 5.84
N SER A 72 3.90 -2.80 5.03
CA SER A 72 2.93 -2.69 3.93
C SER A 72 3.15 -3.75 2.84
N THR A 73 4.41 -4.00 2.48
CA THR A 73 4.79 -5.00 1.47
C THR A 73 4.45 -6.43 1.92
N GLU A 74 4.70 -6.75 3.18
CA GLU A 74 4.32 -8.06 3.75
C GLU A 74 2.80 -8.22 3.82
N ALA A 75 2.07 -7.16 4.19
CA ALA A 75 0.61 -7.19 4.16
C ALA A 75 0.07 -7.44 2.75
N ALA A 76 0.63 -6.80 1.72
CA ALA A 76 0.27 -7.04 0.32
C ALA A 76 0.54 -8.48 -0.12
N LYS A 77 1.70 -9.06 0.24
CA LYS A 77 2.02 -10.48 -0.04
C LYS A 77 1.07 -11.45 0.63
N LEU A 78 0.68 -11.19 1.88
CA LEU A 78 -0.27 -12.02 2.61
C LEU A 78 -1.65 -12.01 1.96
N ILE A 79 -2.08 -10.85 1.45
CA ILE A 79 -3.34 -10.70 0.70
C ILE A 79 -3.26 -11.50 -0.59
N GLN A 80 -2.18 -11.36 -1.36
CA GLN A 80 -1.95 -12.11 -2.59
C GLN A 80 -1.90 -13.63 -2.37
N ALA A 81 -1.32 -14.08 -1.25
CA ALA A 81 -1.23 -15.50 -0.92
C ALA A 81 -2.59 -16.11 -0.50
N GLN A 82 -3.54 -15.30 -0.02
CA GLN A 82 -4.88 -15.74 0.39
C GLN A 82 -5.93 -15.57 -0.72
N ALA A 83 -5.68 -14.68 -1.67
CA ALA A 83 -6.47 -14.49 -2.88
C ALA A 83 -6.18 -15.63 -3.87
N GLY A 84 -7.20 -16.39 -4.24
CA GLY A 84 -7.10 -17.52 -5.17
C GLY A 84 -7.55 -17.11 -6.57
N ASP A 85 -7.23 -17.93 -7.57
CA ASP A 85 -7.39 -17.58 -9.00
C ASP A 85 -8.84 -17.24 -9.39
N ASP A 86 -8.96 -16.05 -9.99
CA ASP A 86 -10.07 -15.46 -10.74
C ASP A 86 -11.11 -14.58 -10.00
N LYS A 87 -11.31 -13.37 -10.54
CA LYS A 87 -11.90 -12.13 -9.96
C LYS A 87 -11.02 -11.33 -8.97
N ASP A 88 -9.98 -11.93 -8.39
CA ASP A 88 -9.17 -11.31 -7.33
C ASP A 88 -8.22 -10.19 -7.80
N ALA A 89 -7.69 -10.23 -9.02
CA ALA A 89 -6.69 -9.27 -9.49
C ALA A 89 -7.13 -7.78 -9.40
N ARG A 90 -8.43 -7.49 -9.53
CA ARG A 90 -8.97 -6.11 -9.37
C ARG A 90 -9.12 -5.72 -7.90
N SER A 91 -9.54 -6.66 -7.06
CA SER A 91 -9.64 -6.47 -5.61
C SER A 91 -8.25 -6.31 -4.97
N GLU A 92 -7.27 -7.06 -5.46
CA GLU A 92 -5.86 -6.93 -5.08
C GLU A 92 -5.27 -5.59 -5.48
N ALA A 93 -5.42 -5.18 -6.75
CA ALA A 93 -4.91 -3.90 -7.23
C ALA A 93 -5.50 -2.73 -6.42
N LEU A 94 -6.79 -2.80 -6.10
CA LEU A 94 -7.47 -1.80 -5.30
C LEU A 94 -7.03 -1.81 -3.83
N THR A 95 -6.80 -2.99 -3.25
CA THR A 95 -6.30 -3.12 -1.88
C THR A 95 -4.85 -2.62 -1.76
N ALA A 96 -4.00 -2.93 -2.73
CA ALA A 96 -2.62 -2.42 -2.80
C ALA A 96 -2.58 -0.89 -2.92
N GLN A 97 -3.48 -0.30 -3.71
CA GLN A 97 -3.62 1.16 -3.82
C GLN A 97 -4.05 1.78 -2.48
N VAL A 98 -5.03 1.19 -1.80
CA VAL A 98 -5.49 1.60 -0.46
C VAL A 98 -4.35 1.55 0.57
N GLN A 99 -3.56 0.48 0.58
CA GLN A 99 -2.44 0.33 1.50
C GLN A 99 -1.32 1.34 1.24
N THR A 100 -1.05 1.66 -0.03
CA THR A 100 -0.06 2.66 -0.42
C THR A 100 -0.47 4.06 0.07
N GLU A 101 -1.73 4.45 -0.15
CA GLU A 101 -2.26 5.74 0.32
C GLU A 101 -2.24 5.87 1.85
N LEU A 102 -2.59 4.79 2.56
CA LEU A 102 -2.53 4.75 4.03
C LEU A 102 -1.08 4.91 4.53
N PHE A 103 -0.13 4.24 3.88
CA PHE A 103 1.28 4.33 4.22
C PHE A 103 1.82 5.74 4.00
N GLU A 104 1.52 6.37 2.88
CA GLU A 104 1.92 7.75 2.61
C GLU A 104 1.34 8.73 3.64
N ALA A 105 0.07 8.53 4.05
CA ALA A 105 -0.54 9.34 5.10
C ALA A 105 0.18 9.17 6.45
N ILE A 106 0.56 7.94 6.83
CA ILE A 106 1.33 7.67 8.05
C ILE A 106 2.70 8.34 8.00
N LEU A 107 3.41 8.25 6.87
CA LEU A 107 4.69 8.92 6.69
C LEU A 107 4.58 10.43 6.85
N ALA A 108 3.60 11.05 6.16
CA ALA A 108 3.38 12.49 6.24
C ALA A 108 3.05 12.94 7.68
N LEU A 109 2.26 12.17 8.43
CA LEU A 109 1.96 12.45 9.83
C LEU A 109 3.21 12.32 10.73
N GLN A 110 4.03 11.30 10.52
CA GLN A 110 5.27 11.11 11.29
C GLN A 110 6.30 12.21 11.02
N GLU A 111 6.39 12.69 9.78
CA GLU A 111 7.28 13.81 9.41
C GLU A 111 6.74 15.14 9.92
N ALA A 112 5.42 15.31 9.91
CA ALA A 112 4.76 16.45 10.50
C ALA A 112 4.95 16.54 12.01
N ASP A 113 5.28 15.44 12.71
CA ASP A 113 5.49 15.41 14.15
C ASP A 113 6.96 15.66 14.57
N ASP A 114 7.88 15.85 13.63
CA ASP A 114 9.28 16.20 13.93
C ASP A 114 9.35 17.61 14.56
N PRO A 115 9.81 17.76 15.82
CA PRO A 115 9.86 19.05 16.52
C PRO A 115 10.80 20.07 15.88
N GLU A 116 11.69 19.63 14.99
CA GLU A 116 12.61 20.49 14.23
C GLU A 116 12.03 20.96 12.88
N SER A 117 10.86 20.45 12.47
CA SER A 117 10.20 20.85 11.22
C SER A 117 9.64 22.27 11.32
N ASP A 118 9.81 23.05 10.26
CA ASP A 118 9.25 24.39 10.18
C ASP A 118 7.70 24.35 10.20
N PRO A 119 7.02 25.30 10.85
CA PRO A 119 5.55 25.31 10.93
C PRO A 119 4.86 25.23 9.56
N GLY A 120 5.40 25.87 8.52
CA GLY A 120 4.84 25.80 7.17
C GLY A 120 4.99 24.42 6.53
N GLU A 121 6.12 23.77 6.77
CA GLU A 121 6.41 22.40 6.30
C GLU A 121 5.49 21.38 7.00
N ARG A 122 5.27 21.55 8.32
CA ARG A 122 4.29 20.74 9.08
C ARG A 122 2.88 20.88 8.52
N VAL A 123 2.41 22.10 8.24
CA VAL A 123 1.08 22.34 7.65
C VAL A 123 0.95 21.68 6.27
N ALA A 124 1.99 21.75 5.44
CA ALA A 124 2.00 21.11 4.13
C ALA A 124 1.91 19.58 4.24
N MET A 125 2.68 18.97 5.16
CA MET A 125 2.65 17.53 5.41
C MET A 125 1.28 17.07 5.94
N LEU A 126 0.68 17.80 6.89
CA LEU A 126 -0.67 17.50 7.38
C LEU A 126 -1.72 17.61 6.27
N SER A 127 -1.59 18.60 5.38
CA SER A 127 -2.48 18.76 4.22
C SER A 127 -2.34 17.60 3.24
N ALA A 128 -1.11 17.13 3.00
CA ALA A 128 -0.84 15.95 2.18
C ALA A 128 -1.47 14.68 2.80
N ALA A 129 -1.28 14.47 4.10
CA ALA A 129 -1.91 13.37 4.83
C ALA A 129 -3.44 13.41 4.70
N ALA A 130 -4.06 14.57 4.90
CA ALA A 130 -5.51 14.74 4.76
C ALA A 130 -6.01 14.44 3.34
N LYS A 131 -5.27 14.87 2.31
CA LYS A 131 -5.59 14.57 0.91
C LYS A 131 -5.53 13.07 0.63
N ASN A 132 -4.49 12.38 1.10
CA ASN A 132 -4.34 10.94 0.90
C ASN A 132 -5.43 10.15 1.65
N ILE A 133 -5.80 10.57 2.87
CA ILE A 133 -6.96 10.01 3.60
C ILE A 133 -8.27 10.21 2.83
N ALA A 134 -8.48 11.38 2.22
CA ALA A 134 -9.66 11.64 1.40
C ALA A 134 -9.70 10.77 0.14
N THR A 135 -8.55 10.55 -0.50
CA THR A 135 -8.40 9.61 -1.63
C THR A 135 -8.70 8.18 -1.19
N LEU A 136 -8.11 7.74 -0.08
CA LEU A 136 -8.38 6.43 0.52
C LEU A 136 -9.88 6.21 0.77
N THR A 137 -10.55 7.20 1.35
CA THR A 137 -12.00 7.14 1.61
C THR A 137 -12.79 6.97 0.32
N ARG A 138 -12.46 7.73 -0.73
CA ARG A 138 -13.11 7.60 -2.05
C ARG A 138 -12.86 6.22 -2.68
N SER A 139 -11.62 5.73 -2.63
CA SER A 139 -11.26 4.40 -3.14
C SER A 139 -12.03 3.30 -2.40
N SER A 140 -12.22 3.42 -1.08
CA SER A 140 -13.02 2.49 -0.29
C SER A 140 -14.51 2.49 -0.69
N VAL A 141 -15.10 3.66 -0.96
CA VAL A 141 -16.47 3.74 -1.47
C VAL A 141 -16.59 3.08 -2.84
N ASN A 142 -15.65 3.37 -3.75
CA ASN A 142 -15.62 2.78 -5.08
C ASN A 142 -15.48 1.24 -5.02
N LEU A 143 -14.68 0.71 -4.08
CA LEU A 143 -14.56 -0.73 -3.84
C LEU A 143 -15.92 -1.35 -3.50
N LYS A 144 -16.63 -0.78 -2.52
CA LYS A 144 -17.93 -1.30 -2.09
C LYS A 144 -18.97 -1.25 -3.21
N GLN A 145 -18.97 -0.16 -3.99
CA GLN A 145 -19.84 -0.04 -5.16
C GLN A 145 -19.53 -1.08 -6.23
N PHE A 146 -18.25 -1.29 -6.53
CA PHE A 146 -17.83 -2.31 -7.49
C PHE A 146 -18.19 -3.72 -7.03
N GLN A 147 -17.94 -4.06 -5.75
CA GLN A 147 -18.33 -5.34 -5.17
C GLN A 147 -19.83 -5.58 -5.26
N ALA A 148 -20.65 -4.60 -4.86
CA ALA A 148 -22.11 -4.69 -4.97
C ALA A 148 -22.57 -4.88 -6.42
N LYS A 149 -21.93 -4.19 -7.37
CA LYS A 149 -22.22 -4.36 -8.80
C LYS A 149 -21.88 -5.77 -9.28
N VAL A 150 -20.70 -6.28 -8.95
CA VAL A 150 -20.27 -7.63 -9.34
C VAL A 150 -21.18 -8.71 -8.74
N GLU A 151 -21.60 -8.55 -7.48
CA GLU A 151 -22.54 -9.46 -6.83
C GLU A 151 -23.91 -9.43 -7.51
N ALA A 152 -24.41 -8.24 -7.85
CA ALA A 152 -25.66 -8.08 -8.58
C ALA A 152 -25.59 -8.70 -9.98
N ASP A 153 -24.52 -8.46 -10.72
CA ASP A 153 -24.29 -9.01 -12.06
C ASP A 153 -24.18 -10.55 -12.01
N ALA A 154 -23.44 -11.10 -11.05
CA ALA A 154 -23.32 -12.54 -10.85
C ALA A 154 -24.66 -13.19 -10.47
N ARG A 155 -25.44 -12.53 -9.60
CA ARG A 155 -26.78 -13.00 -9.24
C ARG A 155 -27.72 -12.96 -10.45
N ALA A 156 -27.67 -11.91 -11.26
CA ALA A 156 -28.47 -11.81 -12.48
C ALA A 156 -28.13 -12.92 -13.49
N GLN A 157 -26.84 -13.18 -13.72
CA GLN A 157 -26.38 -14.28 -14.57
C GLN A 157 -26.86 -15.64 -14.05
N LEU A 158 -26.73 -15.89 -12.74
CA LEU A 158 -27.21 -17.13 -12.13
C LEU A 158 -28.72 -17.31 -12.28
N LEU A 159 -29.51 -16.25 -12.07
CA LEU A 159 -30.97 -16.32 -12.23
C LEU A 159 -31.36 -16.61 -13.69
N GLU A 160 -30.66 -16.01 -14.66
CA GLU A 160 -30.88 -16.27 -16.09
C GLU A 160 -30.52 -17.71 -16.47
N GLU A 161 -29.40 -18.23 -15.97
CA GLU A 161 -29.05 -19.65 -16.15
C GLU A 161 -30.10 -20.59 -15.56
N GLN A 162 -30.62 -20.27 -14.37
CA GLN A 162 -31.66 -21.07 -13.72
C GLN A 162 -32.98 -21.02 -14.48
N ARG A 163 -33.36 -19.86 -15.04
CA ARG A 163 -34.52 -19.74 -15.95
C ARG A 163 -34.34 -20.64 -17.17
N ALA A 164 -33.21 -20.53 -17.87
CA ALA A 164 -32.93 -21.31 -19.06
C ALA A 164 -32.97 -22.83 -18.78
N ARG A 165 -32.39 -23.26 -17.64
CA ARG A 165 -32.42 -24.67 -17.21
C ARG A 165 -33.83 -25.16 -16.88
N LEU A 166 -34.65 -24.33 -16.23
CA LEU A 166 -36.02 -24.69 -15.88
C LEU A 166 -36.94 -24.78 -17.11
N GLU A 167 -36.78 -23.86 -18.08
CA GLU A 167 -37.49 -23.89 -19.37
C GLU A 167 -37.11 -25.15 -20.18
N ALA A 168 -35.82 -25.50 -20.20
CA ALA A 168 -35.34 -26.71 -20.86
C ALA A 168 -35.74 -28.02 -20.15
N MET A 169 -36.31 -27.95 -18.93
CA MET A 169 -36.64 -29.12 -18.13
C MET A 169 -37.86 -29.88 -18.69
N PRO A 170 -37.72 -31.17 -19.07
CA PRO A 170 -38.83 -31.94 -19.63
C PRO A 170 -39.89 -32.26 -18.56
N SER A 171 -41.16 -32.25 -18.95
CA SER A 171 -42.28 -32.57 -18.07
C SER A 171 -42.44 -34.09 -17.90
N LYS A 172 -41.61 -34.68 -17.03
CA LYS A 172 -41.61 -36.12 -16.69
C LYS A 172 -41.44 -36.31 -15.18
N GLY A 173 -41.89 -37.46 -14.66
CA GLY A 173 -41.64 -37.85 -13.27
C GLY A 173 -42.29 -36.98 -12.19
N GLY A 174 -43.43 -36.35 -12.49
CA GLY A 174 -44.13 -35.45 -11.55
C GLY A 174 -43.79 -33.96 -11.73
N VAL A 175 -42.90 -33.62 -12.66
CA VAL A 175 -42.68 -32.23 -13.10
C VAL A 175 -43.84 -31.81 -14.00
N THR A 176 -44.81 -31.11 -13.42
CA THR A 176 -45.91 -30.47 -14.17
C THR A 176 -45.62 -28.99 -14.40
N GLU A 177 -46.43 -28.33 -15.23
CA GLU A 177 -46.34 -26.88 -15.41
C GLU A 177 -46.63 -26.11 -14.12
N ASP A 178 -47.47 -26.66 -13.24
CA ASP A 178 -47.71 -26.12 -11.90
C ASP A 178 -46.46 -26.24 -11.02
N THR A 179 -45.74 -27.38 -11.10
CA THR A 179 -44.45 -27.56 -10.41
C THR A 179 -43.41 -26.55 -10.90
N LYS A 180 -43.28 -26.36 -12.22
CA LYS A 180 -42.36 -25.36 -12.77
C LYS A 180 -42.74 -23.93 -12.36
N ARG A 181 -44.03 -23.60 -12.33
CA ARG A 181 -44.52 -22.30 -11.84
C ARG A 181 -44.15 -22.07 -10.37
N ALA A 182 -44.36 -23.07 -9.50
CA ALA A 182 -43.96 -22.98 -8.10
C ALA A 182 -42.44 -22.81 -7.94
N ILE A 183 -41.62 -23.45 -8.78
CA ILE A 183 -40.17 -23.25 -8.78
C ILE A 183 -39.79 -21.83 -9.23
N ARG A 184 -40.46 -21.27 -10.26
CA ARG A 184 -40.23 -19.87 -10.69
C ARG A 184 -40.53 -18.89 -9.56
N GLU A 185 -41.64 -19.07 -8.84
CA GLU A 185 -41.99 -18.25 -7.66
C GLU A 185 -40.95 -18.40 -6.53
N ALA A 186 -40.59 -19.63 -6.17
CA ALA A 186 -39.64 -19.88 -5.08
C ALA A 186 -38.24 -19.31 -5.34
N LEU A 187 -37.79 -19.33 -6.59
CA LEU A 187 -36.50 -18.77 -7.02
C LEU A 187 -36.58 -17.27 -7.38
N GLY A 188 -37.77 -16.67 -7.39
CA GLY A 188 -37.98 -15.27 -7.77
C GLY A 188 -37.68 -14.98 -9.24
N ILE A 189 -37.82 -15.98 -10.12
CA ILE A 189 -37.49 -15.93 -11.55
C ILE A 189 -38.73 -15.91 -12.46
N LEU A 190 -39.80 -15.25 -11.99
CA LEU A 190 -41.08 -15.09 -12.70
C LEU A 190 -40.92 -14.64 -14.15
#